data_AF-A0A3L6SWF6-F1
#
_entry.id   AF-A0A3L6SWF6-F1
#
_cell.length_a   1.000
_cell.length_b   1.000
_cell.length_c   1.000
_cell.angle_alpha   90.00
_cell.angle_beta   90.00
_cell.angle_gamma   90.00
#
_symmetry.space_group_name_H-M   'P 1'
#
loop_
_entity.id
_entity.type
_entity.pdbx_description
1 polymer ?
#
loop_
_entity_poly.entity_id
_entity_poly.type
_entity_poly.pdbx_seq_one_letter_code
_entity_poly.pdbx_strand_id
1 'polypeptide(L)'
;MLFHGHDESSTNREMIDWYKYKVETIKDAYDKGLKNCQMLAPSIQKDLTKACAEEVTAVIMDEIHGRSFSVLVDESRDVSIKVQMAMVLRVCE
;
A
#
# COMPACT_ATOMS: atom_id res chain seq x y z
N MET A 1 24.09 -8.50 5.08
CA MET A 1 22.79 -8.00 4.59
C MET A 1 21.81 -8.19 5.73
N LEU A 2 21.38 -7.08 6.36
CA LEU A 2 20.58 -7.13 7.58
C LEU A 2 19.13 -7.42 7.18
N PHE A 3 18.65 -8.61 7.50
CA PHE A 3 17.23 -8.94 7.41
C PHE A 3 16.49 -8.04 8.40
N HIS A 4 15.87 -6.98 7.87
CA HIS A 4 15.00 -6.11 8.64
C HIS A 4 13.82 -6.97 9.08
N GLY A 5 13.69 -7.17 10.39
CA GLY A 5 12.55 -7.86 10.98
C GLY A 5 11.27 -7.24 10.41
N HIS A 6 10.51 -8.04 9.69
CA HIS A 6 9.21 -7.67 9.16
C HIS A 6 8.23 -7.63 10.35
N ASP A 7 8.33 -6.55 11.12
CA ASP A 7 7.35 -6.19 12.12
C ASP A 7 6.18 -5.57 11.35
N GLU A 8 5.10 -6.34 11.14
CA GLU A 8 3.88 -5.90 10.44
C GLU A 8 3.24 -4.64 11.07
N SER A 9 3.72 -4.17 12.23
CA SER A 9 3.32 -2.89 12.83
C SER A 9 3.92 -1.67 12.12
N SER A 10 5.09 -1.83 11.49
CA SER A 10 5.83 -0.73 10.86
C SER A 10 5.13 -0.17 9.63
N THR A 11 4.52 -1.04 8.81
CA THR A 11 3.77 -0.70 7.60
C THR A 11 2.60 0.26 7.90
N ASN A 12 1.98 0.09 9.07
CA ASN A 12 0.84 0.90 9.48
C ASN A 12 1.24 2.34 9.83
N ARG A 13 2.46 2.56 10.34
CA ARG A 13 2.95 3.91 10.67
C ARG A 13 3.28 4.71 9.43
N GLU A 14 3.99 4.10 8.48
CA GLU A 14 4.37 4.78 7.23
C GLU A 14 3.14 5.21 6.41
N MET A 15 2.11 4.35 6.33
CA MET A 15 0.84 4.69 5.68
C MET A 15 0.13 5.85 6.38
N ILE A 16 0.03 5.80 7.71
CA ILE A 16 -0.57 6.87 8.52
C ILE A 16 0.16 8.20 8.33
N ASP A 17 1.50 8.18 8.34
CA ASP A 17 2.31 9.38 8.16
C ASP A 17 2.18 9.96 6.74
N TRP A 18 2.05 9.12 5.72
CA TRP A 18 1.73 9.56 4.35
C TRP A 18 0.38 10.27 4.26
N TYR A 19 -0.64 9.78 4.96
CA TYR A 19 -1.97 10.41 4.97
C TYR A 19 -2.01 11.74 5.72
N LYS A 20 -1.26 11.89 6.83
CA LYS A 20 -1.10 13.19 7.52
C LYS A 20 -0.55 14.27 6.60
N TYR A 21 0.28 13.87 5.64
CA TYR A 21 0.87 14.77 4.67
C TYR A 21 -0.10 15.15 3.54
N LYS A 22 -0.92 14.21 3.06
CA LYS A 22 -1.82 14.46 1.93
C LYS A 22 -3.16 15.12 2.27
N VAL A 23 -3.73 14.92 3.46
CA VAL A 23 -5.10 15.38 3.76
C VAL A 23 -5.17 16.10 5.11
N GLU A 24 -5.36 17.43 5.08
CA GLU A 24 -5.48 18.28 6.27
C GLU A 24 -6.61 17.83 7.22
N THR A 25 -7.73 17.37 6.66
CA THR A 25 -8.87 16.83 7.43
C THR A 25 -8.53 15.54 8.17
N ILE A 26 -7.65 14.70 7.60
CA ILE A 26 -7.20 13.47 8.26
C ILE A 26 -6.18 13.80 9.35
N LYS A 27 -5.38 14.86 9.19
CA LYS A 27 -4.48 15.35 10.24
C LYS A 27 -5.23 15.80 11.49
N ASP A 28 -6.33 16.53 11.34
CA ASP A 28 -7.20 16.94 12.45
C ASP A 28 -7.93 15.74 13.09
N ALA A 29 -8.46 14.83 12.26
CA ALA A 29 -9.09 13.60 12.74
C ALA A 29 -8.10 12.66 13.44
N TYR A 30 -6.83 12.63 13.01
CA TYR A 30 -5.75 11.88 13.65
C TYR A 30 -5.46 12.41 15.05
N ASP A 31 -5.28 13.73 15.19
CA ASP A 31 -4.97 14.38 16.47
C ASP A 31 -6.11 14.16 17.49
N LYS A 32 -7.35 14.24 17.03
CA LYS A 32 -8.56 13.98 17.83
C LYS A 32 -8.78 12.48 18.12
N GLY A 33 -8.46 11.61 17.16
CA GLY A 33 -8.65 10.16 17.22
C GLY A 33 -7.60 9.42 18.03
N LEU A 34 -6.37 9.94 18.10
CA LEU A 34 -5.26 9.39 18.90
C LEU A 34 -5.63 9.35 20.39
N LYS A 35 -6.38 10.35 20.88
CA LYS A 35 -6.91 10.36 22.25
C LYS A 35 -7.81 9.16 22.58
N ASN A 36 -8.39 8.51 21.57
CA ASN A 36 -9.31 7.38 21.74
C ASN A 36 -8.81 6.09 21.07
N CYS A 37 -7.58 6.06 20.51
CA CYS A 37 -6.98 4.94 19.77
C CYS A 37 -7.83 4.35 18.63
N GLN A 38 -8.93 4.99 18.20
CA GLN A 38 -9.85 4.42 17.20
C GLN A 38 -9.19 4.26 15.84
N MET A 39 -8.20 5.09 15.51
CA MET A 39 -7.51 4.99 14.23
C MET A 39 -6.59 3.77 14.10
N LEU A 40 -6.25 3.14 15.23
CA LEU A 40 -5.57 1.85 15.27
C LEU A 40 -6.54 0.67 15.27
N ALA A 41 -7.85 0.93 15.25
CA ALA A 41 -8.84 -0.13 15.18
C ALA A 41 -8.70 -0.89 13.84
N PRO A 42 -8.75 -2.23 13.86
CA PRO A 42 -8.57 -3.05 12.66
C PRO A 42 -9.53 -2.70 11.51
N SER A 43 -10.76 -2.31 11.82
CA SER A 43 -11.76 -1.90 10.82
C SER A 43 -11.34 -0.63 10.07
N ILE A 44 -10.90 0.39 10.80
CA ILE A 44 -10.47 1.67 10.22
C ILE A 44 -9.18 1.49 9.41
N GLN A 45 -8.24 0.67 9.89
CA GLN A 45 -7.04 0.34 9.13
C GLN A 45 -7.35 -0.41 7.82
N LYS A 46 -8.33 -1.31 7.84
CA LYS A 46 -8.77 -2.05 6.65
C LYS A 46 -9.43 -1.13 5.62
N ASP A 47 -10.32 -0.25 6.07
CA ASP A 47 -10.98 0.71 5.19
C ASP A 47 -9.96 1.71 4.60
N LEU A 48 -8.98 2.14 5.41
CA LEU A 48 -7.88 2.98 4.94
C LEU A 48 -7.01 2.27 3.89
N THR A 49 -6.64 1.02 4.15
CA THR A 49 -5.84 0.22 3.22
C THR A 49 -6.56 0.05 1.89
N LYS A 50 -7.88 -0.21 1.95
CA LYS A 50 -8.72 -0.32 0.76
C LYS A 50 -8.77 0.98 -0.03
N ALA A 51 -9.06 2.11 0.62
CA ALA A 51 -9.12 3.41 -0.04
C ALA A 51 -7.78 3.80 -0.70
N CYS A 52 -6.66 3.51 -0.04
CA CYS A 52 -5.33 3.73 -0.61
C CYS A 52 -5.09 2.87 -1.86
N ALA A 53 -5.42 1.57 -1.78
CA ALA A 53 -5.28 0.67 -2.91
C ALA A 53 -6.14 1.12 -4.10
N GLU A 54 -7.36 1.60 -3.85
CA GLU A 54 -8.26 2.15 -4.87
C GLU A 54 -7.67 3.41 -5.53
N GLU A 55 -7.18 4.37 -4.74
CA GLU A 55 -6.59 5.61 -5.25
C GLU A 55 -5.33 5.35 -6.08
N VAL A 56 -4.42 4.51 -5.55
CA VAL A 56 -3.19 4.13 -6.26
C VAL A 56 -3.53 3.39 -7.56
N THR A 57 -4.51 2.49 -7.52
CA THR A 57 -4.97 1.79 -8.73
C THR A 57 -5.58 2.77 -9.74
N ALA A 58 -6.37 3.74 -9.30
CA ALA A 58 -6.96 4.76 -10.17
C ALA A 58 -5.89 5.61 -10.86
N VAL A 59 -4.87 6.07 -10.12
CA VAL A 59 -3.73 6.82 -10.69
C VAL A 59 -2.96 5.97 -11.70
N ILE A 60 -2.64 4.72 -11.37
CA ILE A 60 -1.95 3.80 -12.29
C ILE A 60 -2.80 3.55 -13.55
N MET A 61 -4.12 3.38 -13.39
CA MET A 61 -5.04 3.17 -14.49
C MET A 61 -5.19 4.40 -15.39
N ASP A 62 -5.13 5.60 -14.83
CA ASP A 62 -5.11 6.86 -15.58
C ASP A 62 -3.79 7.01 -16.36
N GLU A 63 -2.66 6.71 -15.71
CA GLU A 63 -1.36 6.73 -16.37
C GLU A 63 -1.27 5.70 -17.52
N ILE A 64 -1.91 4.55 -17.41
CA ILE A 64 -1.88 3.52 -18.46
C ILE A 64 -2.98 3.76 -19.51
N HIS A 65 -3.97 4.60 -19.21
CA HIS A 65 -5.10 4.84 -20.10
C HIS A 65 -4.63 5.36 -21.47
N GLY A 66 -4.76 4.52 -22.49
CA GLY A 66 -4.36 4.84 -23.87
C GLY A 66 -2.91 4.49 -24.25
N ARG A 67 -2.11 3.94 -23.33
CA ARG A 67 -0.76 3.45 -23.61
C ARG A 67 -0.73 1.92 -23.72
N SER A 68 0.08 1.41 -24.64
CA SER A 68 0.34 -0.03 -24.68
C SER A 68 1.20 -0.43 -23.48
N PHE A 69 0.89 -1.55 -22.84
CA PHE A 69 1.68 -2.06 -21.72
C PHE A 69 1.97 -3.55 -21.89
N SER A 70 3.06 -4.00 -21.29
CA SER A 70 3.42 -5.41 -21.17
C SER A 70 3.44 -5.83 -19.71
N VAL A 71 2.94 -7.02 -19.45
CA VAL A 71 2.95 -7.64 -18.11
C VAL A 71 3.90 -8.83 -18.17
N LEU A 72 4.94 -8.80 -17.34
CA LEU A 72 5.84 -9.93 -17.13
C LEU A 72 5.45 -10.60 -15.82
N VAL A 73 5.19 -11.90 -15.87
CA VAL A 73 4.86 -12.72 -14.71
C VAL A 73 5.98 -13.74 -14.54
N ASP A 74 6.65 -13.71 -13.39
CA ASP A 74 7.68 -14.68 -13.04
C ASP A 74 7.20 -15.53 -11.85
N GLU A 75 7.30 -16.85 -12.00
CA GLU A 75 7.03 -17.81 -10.93
C GLU A 75 8.36 -18.37 -10.45
N SER A 76 8.69 -18.13 -9.19
CA SER A 76 9.87 -18.69 -8.54
C SER A 76 9.46 -19.52 -7.32
N ARG A 77 10.27 -20.53 -6.98
CA ARG A 77 10.03 -21.38 -5.81
C ARG A 77 11.19 -21.22 -4.84
N ASP A 78 10.88 -20.84 -3.61
CA ASP A 78 11.89 -20.71 -2.57
C ASP A 78 12.31 -22.06 -2.00
N VAL A 79 13.37 -22.03 -1.19
CA VAL A 79 13.92 -23.19 -0.46
C VAL A 79 12.88 -23.90 0.42
N SER A 80 11.76 -23.23 0.71
CA SER A 80 10.61 -23.76 1.47
C SER A 80 9.48 -24.33 0.60
N ILE A 81 9.68 -24.45 -0.73
CA ILE A 81 8.68 -24.93 -1.72
C ILE A 81 7.45 -24.01 -1.81
N LYS A 82 7.53 -22.81 -1.22
CA LYS A 82 6.53 -21.76 -1.45
C LYS A 82 6.74 -21.18 -2.85
N VAL A 83 5.64 -21.07 -3.59
CA VAL A 83 5.61 -20.41 -4.90
C VAL A 83 5.40 -18.92 -4.66
N GLN A 84 6.35 -18.10 -5.11
CA GLN A 84 6.21 -16.65 -5.17
C GLN A 84 6.00 -16.23 -6.62
N MET A 85 5.04 -15.34 -6.85
CA MET A 85 4.73 -14.78 -8.16
C MET A 85 5.10 -13.29 -8.15
N ALA A 86 6.03 -12.90 -9.02
CA ALA A 86 6.35 -11.51 -9.25
C ALA A 86 5.64 -11.04 -10.52
N MET A 87 4.97 -9.89 -10.44
CA MET A 87 4.35 -9.23 -11.59
C MET A 87 5.02 -7.89 -11.85
N VAL A 88 5.49 -7.67 -13.07
CA VAL A 88 6.09 -6.41 -13.51
C VAL A 88 5.24 -5.83 -14.62
N LEU A 89 4.78 -4.60 -14.40
CA LEU A 89 4.03 -3.82 -15.37
C LEU A 89 4.99 -2.82 -16.05
N ARG A 90 5.16 -2.93 -17.37
CA ARG A 90 5.96 -2.00 -18.17
C ARG A 90 5.04 -1.26 -19.13
N VAL A 91 5.01 0.06 -19.02
CA VAL A 91 4.36 0.93 -19.99
C VAL A 91 5.30 1.09 -21.18
N CYS A 92 4.79 0.80 -22.39
CA CYS A 92 5.51 0.99 -23.64
C CYS A 92 5.17 2.38 -24.19
N GLU A 93 6.21 3.14 -24.53
CA GLU A 93 6.12 4.44 -25.21
C GLU A 93 5.84 4.29 -26.71
#